data_AF-A0A519TFV8-F1
#
_entry.id   AF-A0A519TFV8-F1
#
_cell.length_a   1.000
_cell.length_b   1.000
_cell.length_c   1.000
_cell.angle_alpha   90.00
_cell.angle_beta   90.00
_cell.angle_gamma   90.00
#
_symmetry.space_group_name_H-M   'P 1'
#
loop_
_entity.id
_entity.type
_entity.pdbx_description
1 polymer ?
#
loop_
_entity_poly.entity_id
_entity_poly.type
_entity_poly.pdbx_seq_one_letter_code
_entity_poly.pdbx_strand_id
1 'polypeptide(L)' 'MVKATINKEHYACAVTNGTHDIVIDEPADLGGTNKGFAPKGLLMASLAS' A
#
# COMPACT_ATOMS: atom_id res chain seq x y z
N MET A 1 1.19 -5.62 16.02
CA MET A 1 -0.06 -5.96 15.31
C MET A 1 -0.10 -5.14 14.04
N VAL A 2 -0.27 -5.75 12.87
CA VAL A 2 -0.35 -5.00 11.59
C VAL A 2 -1.77 -4.53 11.38
N LYS A 3 -1.98 -3.24 11.13
CA LYS A 3 -3.27 -2.63 10.83
C LYS A 3 -3.20 -1.99 9.45
N ALA A 4 -4.08 -2.46 8.55
CA ALA A 4 -4.29 -1.86 7.25
C ALA A 4 -5.58 -1.02 7.29
N THR A 5 -5.50 0.24 6.88
CA THR A 5 -6.65 1.12 6.76
C THR A 5 -6.76 1.58 5.31
N ILE A 6 -7.82 1.13 4.63
CA ILE A 6 -8.16 1.62 3.30
C ILE A 6 -8.74 3.02 3.48
N ASN A 7 -8.00 4.05 3.08
CA ASN A 7 -8.54 5.40 3.07
C ASN A 7 -9.49 5.53 1.88
N LYS A 8 -10.58 6.30 2.05
CA LYS A 8 -11.60 6.51 1.02
C LYS A 8 -11.10 7.27 -0.22
N GLU A 9 -9.82 7.66 -0.27
CA GLU A 9 -9.19 8.23 -1.46
C GLU A 9 -8.68 7.09 -2.36
N HIS A 10 -9.34 6.89 -3.50
CA HIS A 10 -8.82 6.24 -4.72
C HIS A 10 -7.70 5.20 -4.48
N TYR A 11 -8.03 4.10 -3.79
CA TYR A 11 -7.16 2.93 -3.63
C TYR A 11 -5.90 3.10 -2.76
N ALA A 12 -5.73 4.23 -2.07
CA ALA A 12 -4.64 4.43 -1.12
C ALA A 12 -4.93 3.74 0.22
N CYS A 13 -4.08 2.78 0.59
CA CYS A 13 -4.12 2.05 1.85
C CYS A 13 -2.90 2.40 2.71
N ALA A 14 -3.15 2.78 3.96
CA ALA A 14 -2.09 2.99 4.95
C ALA A 14 -1.95 1.72 5.80
N VAL A 15 -0.76 1.12 5.80
CA VAL A 15 -0.42 -0.04 6.62
C VAL A 15 0.57 0.37 7.68
N THR A 16 0.24 0.09 8.94
CA THR A 16 1.12 0.33 10.08
C THR A 16 1.34 -0.94 10.87
N ASN A 17 2.57 -1.17 11.34
CA ASN A 17 2.87 -2.23 12.30
C ASN A 17 3.16 -1.70 13.72
N GLY A 18 2.96 -0.39 13.93
CA GLY A 18 3.28 0.33 15.17
C GLY A 18 4.70 0.89 15.24
N THR A 19 5.58 0.52 14.30
CA THR A 19 6.95 1.07 14.19
C THR A 19 7.23 1.62 12.80
N HIS A 20 6.62 1.04 11.77
CA HIS A 20 6.77 1.43 10.37
C HIS A 20 5.40 1.67 9.77
N ASP A 21 5.32 2.73 8.97
CA ASP A 21 4.15 3.09 8.18
C ASP A 21 4.48 2.97 6.70
N ILE A 22 3.61 2.30 5.95
CA ILE A 22 3.75 2.09 4.51
C ILE A 22 2.46 2.56 3.85
N VAL A 23 2.61 3.42 2.84
CA VAL A 23 1.51 3.78 1.94
C VAL A 23 1.55 2.83 0.75
N ILE A 24 0.43 2.16 0.52
CA ILE A 24 0.22 1.26 -0.61
C ILE A 24 -0.83 1.92 -1.49
N ASP A 25 -0.50 2.15 -2.76
CA ASP A 25 -1.40 2.84 -3.68
C ASP A 25 -1.18 2.31 -5.10
N GLU A 26 -2.24 2.23 -5.88
CA GLU A 26 -2.13 1.82 -7.27
C GLU A 26 -1.50 2.94 -8.13
N PRO A 27 -0.82 2.58 -9.21
CA PRO A 27 -0.37 3.55 -10.22
C PRO A 27 -1.55 4.37 -10.76
N ALA A 28 -1.26 5.60 -11.17
CA ALA A 28 -2.26 6.50 -11.75
C ALA A 28 -2.97 5.88 -12.98
N ASP A 29 -2.24 5.07 -13.75
CA ASP A 29 -2.72 4.39 -14.95
C ASP A 29 -3.81 3.35 -14.68
N LEU A 30 -3.95 2.88 -13.43
CA LEU A 30 -4.98 1.95 -12.97
C LEU A 30 -6.09 2.65 -12.15
N GLY A 31 -6.03 3.97 -12.01
CA GLY A 31 -7.01 4.78 -11.27
C GLY A 31 -6.63 5.06 -9.81
N GLY A 32 -5.42 4.70 -9.39
CA GLY A 32 -4.84 5.09 -8.10
C GLY A 32 -4.20 6.48 -8.13
N THR A 33 -3.51 6.85 -7.05
CA THR A 33 -2.86 8.18 -6.95
C THR A 33 -1.32 8.14 -7.05
N ASN A 34 -0.73 6.95 -7.28
CA ASN A 34 0.71 6.72 -7.34
C ASN A 34 1.51 7.33 -6.17
N LYS A 35 0.91 7.39 -4.98
CA LYS A 35 1.52 7.99 -3.77
C LYS A 35 2.34 7.00 -2.94
N GLY A 36 2.38 5.73 -3.33
CA GLY A 36 2.95 4.66 -2.54
C GLY A 36 3.32 3.42 -3.35
N PHE A 37 3.66 2.34 -2.66
CA PHE A 37 3.98 1.08 -3.32
C PHE A 37 2.74 0.45 -3.94
N ALA A 38 2.85 -0.04 -5.17
CA ALA A 38 1.78 -0.83 -5.76
C ALA A 38 1.53 -2.10 -4.92
N PRO A 39 0.27 -2.47 -4.63
CA PRO A 39 -0.06 -3.65 -3.83
C PRO A 39 0.63 -4.93 -4.33
N LYS A 40 0.68 -5.12 -5.65
CA LYS A 40 1.36 -6.26 -6.29
C LYS A 40 2.87 -6.25 -6.03
N GLY A 41 3.50 -5.08 -6.07
CA GLY A 41 4.94 -4.95 -5.80
C GLY A 41 5.27 -5.31 -4.35
N LEU A 42 4.45 -4.87 -3.39
CA LEU A 42 4.64 -5.20 -1.98
C LEU A 42 4.43 -6.69 -1.69
N LEU A 43 3.45 -7.33 -2.34
CA LEU A 43 3.24 -8.78 -2.24
C LEU A 43 4.45 -9.56 -2.76
N MET A 44 5.00 -9.17 -3.92
CA MET A 44 6.19 -9.82 -4.48
C MET A 44 7.42 -9.61 -3.60
N ALA A 45 7.59 -8.44 -2.99
CA ALA A 45 8.64 -8.20 -2.00
C ALA A 45 8.50 -9.12 -0.78
N SER A 46 7.27 -9.39 -0.36
CA SER A 46 6.98 -10.30 0.76
C SER A 46 7.27 -11.76 0.40
N LEU A 47 7.11 -12.15 -0.88
CA LEU A 47 7.41 -13.49 -1.37
C LEU A 47 8.91 -13.73 -1.59
N ALA A 48 9.66 -12.68 -1.96
CA ALA A 48 11.10 -12.78 -2.19
C ALA A 48 11.92 -12.84 -0.88
N SER A 49 11.33 -12.41 0.24
CA SER A 49 11.93 -12.45 1.57
C SER A 49 11.77 -13.80 2.24
#